data_AF-A0A535J733-F1
#
_entry.id   AF-A0A535J733-F1
#
_cell.length_a   1.000
_cell.length_b   1.000
_cell.length_c   1.000
_cell.angle_alpha   90.00
_cell.angle_beta   90.00
_cell.angle_gamma   90.00
#
_symmetry.space_group_name_H-M   'P 1'
#
loop_
_entity.id
_entity.type
_entity.pdbx_description
1 polymer ?
#
loop_
_entity_poly.entity_id
_entity_poly.type
_entity_poly.pdbx_seq_one_letter_code
_entity_poly.pdbx_strand_id
1 'polypeptide(L)'
;MAEARELVRDRGPIPPTRQFEWTVVALCTWLMAGAYLDSWAHRHLAGLETFFTPWHAVLYSGMFAILAFLAITALRNRDRGYSLPQVLPAGYSLSLLGCVLFGIGGVIDMAWHLRFGIEVSLAALISPPHLLLMLALGLIVTGPLRAAWRRQLTRAPFTAVVSASLLLSMFTFFNQFDQPLVNTLASTKAVAPDTIRYLQQLGILGIMVQTALLTGVVLYLLSRFTLPFGSITLLAGLNGALLGSLEQHFDLIPIAIVGGLLADLVMVWLRPGPDRVVALRFASFIGPVAVSSLYLGFLQVTRGIGWPITLWLGSIIVSGAIGVLLSYLSVHPPIPRVDIA
;
A
#
# COMPACT_ATOMS: atom_id res chain seq x y z
N MET A 1 -3.59 31.74 6.81
CA MET A 1 -2.37 30.89 6.81
C MET A 1 -2.03 30.29 8.18
N ALA A 2 -2.21 31.00 9.31
CA ALA A 2 -1.94 30.46 10.65
C ALA A 2 -2.85 29.26 11.01
N GLU A 3 -4.16 29.36 10.77
CA GLU A 3 -5.13 28.28 11.05
C GLU A 3 -4.87 27.01 10.22
N ALA A 4 -4.48 27.15 8.95
CA ALA A 4 -4.09 26.02 8.11
C ALA A 4 -2.81 25.32 8.61
N ARG A 5 -1.86 26.08 9.18
CA ARG A 5 -0.65 25.52 9.81
C ARG A 5 -0.97 24.78 11.12
N GLU A 6 -1.98 25.21 11.86
CA GLU A 6 -2.41 24.54 13.09
C GLU A 6 -3.16 23.23 12.82
N LEU A 7 -3.99 23.17 11.77
CA LEU A 7 -4.63 21.94 11.27
C LEU A 7 -3.61 20.85 10.90
N VAL A 8 -2.47 21.22 10.32
CA VAL A 8 -1.38 20.29 9.95
C VAL A 8 -0.55 19.88 11.18
N ARG A 9 -0.45 20.73 12.21
CA ARG A 9 0.32 20.43 13.42
C ARG A 9 -0.31 19.34 14.29
N ASP A 10 -1.63 19.10 14.16
CA ASP A 10 -2.37 17.92 14.68
C ASP A 10 -1.78 17.34 15.97
N ARG A 11 -1.63 18.18 17.00
CA ARG A 11 -1.04 17.81 18.30
C ARG A 11 -2.08 17.16 19.24
N GLY A 12 -3.18 16.64 18.69
CA GLY A 12 -4.40 16.27 19.40
C GLY A 12 -4.13 15.61 20.77
N PRO A 13 -4.65 16.15 21.89
CA PRO A 13 -4.46 15.57 23.22
C PRO A 13 -5.33 14.32 23.42
N ILE A 14 -6.28 14.05 22.52
CA ILE A 14 -7.25 12.97 22.66
C ILE A 14 -6.74 11.74 21.90
N PRO A 15 -6.32 10.68 22.59
CA PRO A 15 -6.04 9.41 21.93
C PRO A 15 -7.35 8.86 21.34
N PRO A 16 -7.33 8.31 20.11
CA PRO A 16 -8.52 7.69 19.55
C PRO A 16 -8.95 6.48 20.39
N THR A 17 -10.26 6.31 20.58
CA THR A 17 -10.79 5.10 21.20
C THR A 17 -10.65 3.93 20.23
N ARG A 18 -10.59 2.70 20.77
CA ARG A 18 -10.52 1.49 19.95
C ARG A 18 -11.67 1.40 18.94
N GLN A 19 -12.88 1.77 19.35
CA GLN A 19 -14.05 1.79 18.46
C GLN A 19 -13.86 2.78 17.31
N PHE A 20 -13.41 4.01 17.61
CA PHE A 20 -13.13 5.01 16.59
C PHE A 20 -12.11 4.51 15.56
N GLU A 21 -11.00 3.92 16.00
CA GLU A 21 -9.96 3.43 15.09
C GLU A 21 -10.48 2.32 14.16
N TRP A 22 -11.21 1.35 14.70
CA TRP A 22 -11.78 0.26 13.90
C TRP A 22 -12.85 0.76 12.93
N THR A 23 -13.67 1.75 13.31
CA THR A 23 -14.60 2.40 12.39
C THR A 23 -13.84 3.04 11.23
N VAL A 24 -12.78 3.81 11.49
CA VAL A 24 -12.01 4.42 10.39
C VAL A 24 -11.33 3.37 9.52
N VAL A 25 -10.79 2.30 10.10
CA VAL A 25 -10.21 1.18 9.34
C VAL A 25 -11.25 0.53 8.42
N ALA A 26 -12.45 0.25 8.93
CA ALA A 26 -13.53 -0.34 8.13
C ALA A 26 -13.93 0.58 6.97
N LEU A 27 -14.09 1.89 7.22
CA LEU A 27 -14.43 2.86 6.19
C LEU A 27 -13.30 3.05 5.15
N CYS A 28 -12.04 3.06 5.58
CA CYS A 28 -10.90 3.09 4.66
C CYS A 28 -10.81 1.82 3.81
N THR A 29 -11.16 0.66 4.38
CA THR A 29 -11.21 -0.61 3.66
C THR A 29 -12.33 -0.59 2.63
N TRP A 30 -13.49 -0.03 2.95
CA TRP A 30 -14.56 0.20 1.97
C TRP A 30 -14.06 1.08 0.82
N LEU A 31 -13.50 2.26 1.11
CA LEU A 31 -12.97 3.14 0.07
C LEU A 31 -11.98 2.41 -0.86
N MET A 32 -11.02 1.68 -0.29
CA MET A 32 -10.03 0.93 -1.07
C MET A 32 -10.66 -0.21 -1.89
N ALA A 33 -11.58 -0.97 -1.29
CA ALA A 33 -12.32 -2.01 -2.01
C ALA A 33 -13.14 -1.43 -3.17
N GLY A 34 -13.73 -0.25 -2.98
CA GLY A 34 -14.41 0.51 -4.03
C GLY A 34 -13.49 0.87 -5.19
N ALA A 35 -12.26 1.33 -4.92
CA ALA A 35 -11.27 1.64 -5.96
C ALA A 35 -10.87 0.40 -6.77
N TYR A 36 -10.63 -0.73 -6.11
CA TYR A 36 -10.31 -1.98 -6.78
C TYR A 36 -11.50 -2.55 -7.56
N LEU A 37 -12.71 -2.42 -7.02
CA LEU A 37 -13.95 -2.83 -7.67
C LEU A 37 -14.22 -1.99 -8.94
N ASP A 38 -13.94 -0.70 -8.90
CA ASP A 38 -14.02 0.19 -10.05
C ASP A 38 -12.96 -0.13 -11.12
N SER A 39 -11.71 -0.33 -10.71
CA SER A 39 -10.67 -0.76 -11.65
C SER A 39 -10.95 -2.13 -12.27
N TRP A 40 -11.52 -3.07 -11.49
CA TRP A 40 -11.99 -4.35 -12.02
C TRP A 40 -13.05 -4.15 -13.11
N ALA A 41 -14.03 -3.25 -12.89
CA ALA A 41 -15.08 -2.97 -13.87
C ALA A 41 -14.51 -2.42 -15.18
N HIS A 42 -13.56 -1.48 -15.10
CA HIS A 42 -12.87 -0.93 -16.27
C HIS A 42 -12.10 -1.98 -17.10
N ARG A 43 -11.70 -3.11 -16.49
CA ARG A 43 -10.98 -4.19 -17.19
C ARG A 43 -11.90 -5.23 -17.81
N HIS A 44 -13.09 -5.45 -17.24
CA HIS A 44 -13.95 -6.57 -17.60
C HIS A 44 -15.26 -6.18 -18.28
N LEU A 45 -15.71 -4.94 -18.09
CA LEU A 45 -16.99 -4.48 -18.62
C LEU A 45 -16.75 -3.55 -19.80
N ALA A 46 -17.30 -3.92 -20.95
CA ALA A 46 -17.32 -3.05 -22.12
C ALA A 46 -18.33 -1.91 -21.90
N GLY A 47 -18.06 -0.73 -22.50
CA GLY A 47 -19.06 0.34 -22.61
C GLY A 47 -19.31 1.16 -21.34
N LEU A 48 -18.30 1.32 -20.47
CA LEU A 48 -18.33 2.37 -19.43
C LEU A 48 -18.13 3.75 -20.09
N GLU A 49 -19.16 4.23 -20.78
CA GLU A 49 -19.11 5.48 -21.56
C GLU A 49 -19.37 6.75 -20.72
N THR A 50 -19.67 6.59 -19.43
CA THR A 50 -19.94 7.70 -18.52
C THR A 50 -19.13 7.61 -17.24
N PHE A 51 -18.87 8.77 -16.62
CA PHE A 51 -18.22 8.85 -15.31
C PHE A 51 -19.13 8.31 -14.18
N PHE A 52 -20.44 8.45 -14.31
CA PHE A 52 -21.38 8.02 -13.28
C PHE A 52 -21.74 6.55 -13.46
N THR A 53 -21.00 5.69 -12.77
CA THR A 53 -21.21 4.25 -12.78
C THR A 53 -21.53 3.73 -11.37
N PRO A 54 -22.19 2.56 -11.23
CA PRO A 54 -22.38 1.92 -9.93
C PRO A 54 -21.06 1.70 -9.16
N TRP A 55 -19.95 1.43 -9.86
CA TRP A 55 -18.64 1.17 -9.25
C TRP A 55 -18.02 2.46 -8.70
N HIS A 56 -18.09 3.58 -9.44
CA HIS A 56 -17.78 4.90 -8.91
C HIS A 56 -18.66 5.24 -7.70
N ALA A 57 -19.95 4.89 -7.71
CA ALA A 57 -20.83 5.13 -6.57
C ALA A 57 -20.37 4.38 -5.31
N VAL A 58 -19.85 3.14 -5.43
CA VAL A 58 -19.25 2.40 -4.30
C VAL A 58 -17.97 3.09 -3.79
N LEU A 59 -17.10 3.54 -4.70
CA LEU A 59 -15.89 4.28 -4.35
C LEU A 59 -16.21 5.58 -3.60
N TYR A 60 -17.03 6.45 -4.19
CA TYR A 60 -17.37 7.76 -3.64
C TYR A 60 -18.25 7.66 -2.40
N SER A 61 -19.10 6.63 -2.25
CA SER A 61 -19.83 6.40 -0.99
C SER A 61 -18.89 6.05 0.16
N GLY A 62 -17.85 5.24 -0.08
CA GLY A 62 -16.80 4.98 0.91
C GLY A 62 -16.07 6.27 1.33
N MET A 63 -15.67 7.10 0.37
CA MET A 63 -15.07 8.41 0.63
C MET A 63 -16.00 9.30 1.48
N PHE A 64 -17.27 9.40 1.08
CA PHE A 64 -18.25 10.26 1.74
C PHE A 64 -18.55 9.81 3.16
N ALA A 65 -18.61 8.49 3.39
CA ALA A 65 -18.80 7.93 4.72
C ALA A 65 -17.64 8.29 5.67
N ILE A 66 -16.39 8.27 5.19
CA ILE A 66 -15.23 8.72 5.97
C ILE A 66 -15.33 10.21 6.27
N LEU A 67 -15.60 11.03 5.24
CA LEU A 67 -15.74 12.48 5.39
C LEU A 67 -16.82 12.82 6.42
N ALA A 68 -18.01 12.24 6.29
CA ALA A 68 -19.11 12.45 7.22
C ALA A 68 -18.74 12.03 8.64
N PHE A 69 -18.14 10.85 8.81
CA PHE A 69 -17.74 10.37 10.13
C PHE A 69 -16.72 11.29 10.83
N LEU A 70 -15.68 11.73 10.10
CA LEU A 70 -14.67 12.65 10.63
C LEU A 70 -15.24 14.05 10.86
N ALA A 71 -16.04 14.58 9.92
CA ALA A 71 -16.66 15.89 10.04
C ALA A 71 -17.65 15.95 11.22
N ILE A 72 -18.52 14.95 11.38
CA ILE A 72 -19.45 14.86 12.50
C ILE A 72 -18.68 14.77 13.83
N THR A 73 -17.59 14.00 13.87
CA THR A 73 -16.72 13.93 15.07
C THR A 73 -16.12 15.30 15.38
N ALA A 74 -15.60 16.00 14.36
CA ALA A 74 -15.02 17.32 14.50
C ALA A 74 -16.04 18.35 14.99
N LEU A 75 -17.24 18.37 14.40
CA LEU A 75 -18.32 19.28 14.80
C LEU A 75 -18.78 19.01 16.23
N ARG A 76 -19.02 17.74 16.61
CA ARG A 76 -19.39 17.38 17.99
C ARG A 76 -18.34 17.78 19.02
N ASN A 77 -17.05 17.67 18.67
CA ASN A 77 -15.98 18.11 19.56
C ASN A 77 -15.90 19.64 19.62
N ARG A 78 -16.13 20.33 18.51
CA ARG A 78 -16.22 21.80 18.50
C ARG A 78 -17.37 22.30 19.39
N ASP A 79 -18.54 21.64 19.34
CA ASP A 79 -19.70 21.96 20.19
C ASP A 79 -19.42 21.71 21.68
N ARG A 80 -18.50 20.80 21.99
CA ARG A 80 -17.99 20.54 23.36
C ARG A 80 -16.89 21.50 23.80
N GLY A 81 -16.54 22.49 22.98
CA GLY A 81 -15.55 23.52 23.31
C GLY A 81 -14.09 23.15 23.00
N TYR A 82 -13.83 22.05 22.28
CA TYR A 82 -12.46 21.72 21.85
C TYR A 82 -11.95 22.73 20.81
N SER A 83 -10.67 23.13 20.92
CA SER A 83 -10.03 24.01 19.94
C SER A 83 -9.83 23.31 18.59
N LEU A 84 -9.68 24.08 17.50
CA LEU A 84 -9.53 23.56 16.14
C LEU A 84 -8.48 22.43 15.98
N PRO A 85 -7.30 22.49 16.61
CA PRO A 85 -6.30 21.40 16.50
C PRO A 85 -6.67 20.13 17.29
N GLN A 86 -7.78 20.15 18.02
CA GLN A 86 -8.20 19.10 18.96
C GLN A 86 -9.57 18.50 18.59
N VAL A 87 -10.21 18.98 17.52
CA VAL A 87 -11.54 18.52 17.11
C VAL A 87 -11.53 17.08 16.62
N LEU A 88 -10.37 16.55 16.21
CA LEU A 88 -10.18 15.15 15.85
C LEU A 88 -9.15 14.48 16.77
N PRO A 89 -9.25 13.15 16.96
CA PRO A 89 -8.17 12.39 17.58
C PRO A 89 -6.86 12.56 16.80
N ALA A 90 -5.74 12.52 17.53
CA ALA A 90 -4.42 12.74 16.93
C ALA A 90 -4.12 11.77 15.79
N GLY A 91 -3.69 12.29 14.63
CA GLY A 91 -3.35 11.52 13.44
C GLY A 91 -4.41 11.55 12.33
N TYR A 92 -5.61 12.03 12.62
CA TYR A 92 -6.74 12.01 11.67
C TYR A 92 -7.01 13.35 10.96
N SER A 93 -6.37 14.45 11.37
CA SER A 93 -6.58 15.75 10.71
C SER A 93 -6.15 15.71 9.23
N LEU A 94 -5.05 15.01 8.93
CA LEU A 94 -4.63 14.76 7.55
C LEU A 94 -5.59 13.81 6.79
N SER A 95 -6.27 12.89 7.46
CA SER A 95 -7.28 12.04 6.81
C SER A 95 -8.51 12.85 6.42
N LEU A 96 -8.92 13.82 7.26
CA LEU A 96 -10.00 14.75 6.91
C LEU A 96 -9.61 15.63 5.72
N LEU A 97 -8.40 16.19 5.73
CA LEU A 97 -7.87 16.93 4.57
C LEU A 97 -7.83 16.05 3.31
N GLY A 98 -7.37 14.81 3.45
CA GLY A 98 -7.38 13.82 2.38
C GLY A 98 -8.78 13.61 1.80
N CYS A 99 -9.82 13.50 2.63
CA CYS A 99 -11.20 13.35 2.14
C CYS A 99 -11.66 14.55 1.30
N VAL A 100 -11.34 15.78 1.75
CA VAL A 100 -11.66 17.01 1.00
C VAL A 100 -10.91 17.04 -0.33
N LEU A 101 -9.61 16.75 -0.32
CA LEU A 101 -8.79 16.68 -1.53
C LEU A 101 -9.26 15.58 -2.48
N PHE A 102 -9.72 14.44 -1.96
CA PHE A 102 -10.27 13.35 -2.77
C PHE A 102 -11.55 13.78 -3.48
N GLY A 103 -12.47 14.46 -2.77
CA GLY A 103 -13.68 15.01 -3.37
C GLY A 103 -13.39 16.04 -4.47
N ILE A 104 -12.44 16.95 -4.24
CA ILE A 104 -11.97 17.91 -5.26
C ILE A 104 -11.34 17.17 -6.44
N GLY A 105 -10.45 16.21 -6.15
CA GLY A 105 -9.79 15.38 -7.15
C GLY A 105 -10.78 14.65 -8.03
N GLY A 106 -11.86 14.12 -7.45
CA GLY A 106 -12.91 13.43 -8.18
C GLY A 106 -13.71 14.33 -9.13
N VAL A 107 -13.99 15.57 -8.74
CA VAL A 107 -14.63 16.55 -9.63
C VAL A 107 -13.70 16.94 -10.79
N ILE A 108 -12.40 17.11 -10.50
CA ILE A 108 -11.38 17.39 -11.52
C ILE A 108 -11.26 16.19 -12.47
N ASP A 109 -11.26 14.97 -11.93
CA ASP A 109 -11.17 13.72 -12.69
C ASP A 109 -12.39 13.52 -13.60
N MET A 110 -13.60 13.82 -13.11
CA MET A 110 -14.79 13.87 -13.94
C MET A 110 -14.64 14.86 -15.10
N ALA A 111 -14.21 16.10 -14.83
CA ALA A 111 -14.00 17.09 -15.87
C ALA A 111 -12.92 16.66 -16.87
N TRP A 112 -11.88 15.96 -16.39
CA TRP A 112 -10.81 15.41 -17.20
C TRP A 112 -11.34 14.35 -18.17
N HIS A 113 -12.11 13.38 -17.67
CA HIS A 113 -12.73 12.34 -18.47
C HIS A 113 -13.72 12.90 -19.50
N LEU A 114 -14.49 13.92 -19.15
CA LEU A 114 -15.39 14.59 -20.10
C LEU A 114 -14.63 15.31 -21.24
N ARG A 115 -13.40 15.76 -20.99
CA ARG A 115 -12.62 16.54 -21.97
C ARG A 115 -11.70 15.69 -22.84
N PHE A 116 -11.10 14.65 -22.25
CA PHE A 116 -10.05 13.84 -22.85
C PHE A 116 -10.45 12.37 -23.09
N GLY A 117 -11.65 11.96 -22.65
CA GLY A 117 -12.16 10.61 -22.80
C GLY A 117 -11.94 9.72 -21.58
N ILE A 118 -12.66 8.60 -21.54
CA ILE A 118 -12.52 7.54 -20.54
C ILE A 118 -11.64 6.46 -21.16
N GLU A 119 -10.33 6.56 -20.92
CA GLU A 119 -9.37 5.57 -21.44
C GLU A 119 -9.04 4.51 -20.39
N VAL A 120 -9.01 3.25 -20.81
CA VAL A 120 -8.38 2.16 -20.04
C VAL A 120 -6.93 2.10 -20.48
N SER A 121 -6.12 3.04 -20.00
CA SER A 121 -4.72 3.17 -20.41
C SER A 121 -3.80 3.45 -19.23
N LEU A 122 -2.50 3.18 -19.40
CA LEU A 122 -1.47 3.60 -18.45
C LEU A 122 -1.52 5.12 -18.20
N ALA A 123 -1.89 5.90 -19.22
CA ALA A 123 -2.00 7.34 -19.12
C ALA A 123 -3.12 7.77 -18.16
N ALA A 124 -4.22 7.02 -18.07
CA ALA A 124 -5.29 7.29 -17.11
C ALA A 124 -4.78 7.19 -15.66
N LEU A 125 -4.02 6.13 -15.34
CA LEU A 125 -3.48 5.89 -13.99
C LEU A 125 -2.54 7.00 -13.49
N ILE A 126 -1.76 7.61 -14.39
CA ILE A 126 -0.74 8.62 -14.05
C ILE A 126 -1.24 10.04 -14.40
N SER A 127 -2.51 10.18 -14.78
CA SER A 127 -3.09 11.48 -15.09
C SER A 127 -3.03 12.43 -13.88
N PRO A 128 -2.95 13.76 -14.09
CA PRO A 128 -2.90 14.71 -12.98
C PRO A 128 -4.02 14.57 -11.92
N PRO A 129 -5.29 14.33 -12.29
CA PRO A 129 -6.35 14.08 -11.29
C PRO A 129 -6.10 12.80 -10.48
N HIS A 130 -5.69 11.71 -11.14
CA HIS A 130 -5.38 10.44 -10.48
C HIS A 130 -4.20 10.56 -9.51
N LEU A 131 -3.18 11.37 -9.80
CA LEU A 131 -2.09 11.65 -8.86
C LEU A 131 -2.56 12.43 -7.62
N LEU A 132 -3.51 13.35 -7.79
CA LEU A 132 -4.16 14.04 -6.66
C LEU A 132 -4.99 13.06 -5.84
N LEU A 133 -5.75 12.17 -6.48
CA LEU A 133 -6.53 11.11 -5.83
C LEU A 133 -5.61 10.14 -5.08
N MET A 134 -4.47 9.76 -5.65
CA MET A 134 -3.45 8.93 -5.00
C MET A 134 -2.93 9.59 -3.73
N LEU A 135 -2.51 10.86 -3.81
CA LEU A 135 -2.06 11.63 -2.65
C LEU A 135 -3.14 11.70 -1.57
N ALA A 136 -4.36 12.05 -1.96
CA ALA A 136 -5.50 12.15 -1.07
C ALA A 136 -5.81 10.81 -0.38
N LEU A 137 -5.84 9.71 -1.14
CA LEU A 137 -6.05 8.36 -0.63
C LEU A 137 -4.97 7.96 0.38
N GLY A 138 -3.70 8.24 0.08
CA GLY A 138 -2.58 8.04 1.00
C GLY A 138 -2.76 8.80 2.32
N LEU A 139 -3.21 10.06 2.27
CA LEU A 139 -3.52 10.85 3.47
C LEU A 139 -4.68 10.25 4.28
N ILE A 140 -5.72 9.73 3.61
CA ILE A 140 -6.88 9.10 4.24
C ILE A 140 -6.45 7.81 4.96
N VAL A 141 -5.92 6.83 4.22
CA VAL A 141 -5.73 5.46 4.72
C VAL A 141 -4.64 5.34 5.77
N THR A 142 -3.69 6.28 5.83
CA THR A 142 -2.62 6.29 6.83
C THR A 142 -3.00 6.89 8.18
N GLY A 143 -4.25 7.32 8.36
CA GLY A 143 -4.76 7.87 9.64
C GLY A 143 -4.47 7.00 10.87
N PRO A 144 -4.93 5.73 10.90
CA PRO A 144 -4.65 4.82 12.02
C PRO A 144 -3.15 4.57 12.24
N LEU A 145 -2.35 4.48 11.18
CA LEU A 145 -0.89 4.33 11.27
C LEU A 145 -0.23 5.57 11.92
N ARG A 146 -0.60 6.78 11.50
CA ARG A 146 -0.14 8.04 12.13
C ARG A 146 -0.59 8.14 13.59
N ALA A 147 -1.81 7.73 13.90
CA ALA A 147 -2.32 7.74 15.27
C ALA A 147 -1.56 6.77 16.18
N ALA A 148 -1.26 5.56 15.71
CA ALA A 148 -0.41 4.61 16.43
C ALA A 148 1.02 5.14 16.65
N TRP A 149 1.60 5.78 15.62
CA TRP A 149 2.94 6.37 15.70
C TRP A 149 3.04 7.43 16.80
N ARG A 150 2.03 8.30 16.90
CA ARG A 150 1.95 9.38 17.89
C ARG A 150 1.77 8.87 19.32
N ARG A 151 1.10 7.74 19.52
CA ARG A 151 0.92 7.09 20.84
C ARG A 151 2.18 6.41 21.37
N GLN A 152 3.27 6.36 20.60
CA GLN A 152 4.55 5.74 20.98
C GLN A 152 4.41 4.29 21.46
N LEU A 153 3.50 3.53 20.86
CA LEU A 153 3.30 2.12 21.18
C LEU A 153 4.52 1.30 20.75
N THR A 154 4.95 0.35 21.58
CA THR A 154 6.02 -0.60 21.22
C THR A 154 5.52 -1.63 20.22
N ARG A 155 4.32 -2.19 20.43
CA ARG A 155 3.73 -3.21 19.56
C ARG A 155 2.70 -2.57 18.62
N ALA A 156 2.79 -2.87 17.33
CA ALA A 156 1.86 -2.33 16.35
C ALA A 156 0.42 -2.81 16.66
N PRO A 157 -0.56 -1.91 16.82
CA PRO A 157 -1.96 -2.31 16.86
C PRO A 157 -2.38 -2.78 15.46
N PHE A 158 -3.29 -3.76 15.37
CA PHE A 158 -3.77 -4.26 14.08
C PHE A 158 -4.43 -3.17 13.21
N THR A 159 -4.96 -2.11 13.80
CA THR A 159 -5.47 -0.94 13.05
C THR A 159 -4.36 -0.24 12.25
N ALA A 160 -3.15 -0.14 12.81
CA ALA A 160 -1.99 0.38 12.10
C ALA A 160 -1.47 -0.59 11.04
N VAL A 161 -1.51 -1.90 11.30
CA VAL A 161 -1.13 -2.93 10.32
C VAL A 161 -2.07 -2.89 9.12
N VAL A 162 -3.39 -2.91 9.32
CA VAL A 162 -4.37 -2.79 8.22
C VAL A 162 -4.18 -1.46 7.48
N SER A 163 -3.96 -0.36 8.20
CA SER A 163 -3.67 0.95 7.60
C SER A 163 -2.42 0.93 6.70
N ALA A 164 -1.36 0.23 7.13
CA ALA A 164 -0.17 0.00 6.31
C ALA A 164 -0.44 -0.94 5.11
N SER A 165 -1.31 -1.94 5.27
CA SER A 165 -1.76 -2.80 4.16
C SER A 165 -2.55 -2.02 3.12
N LEU A 166 -3.41 -1.11 3.54
CA LEU A 166 -4.13 -0.22 2.62
C LEU A 166 -3.18 0.78 1.95
N LEU A 167 -2.16 1.28 2.64
CA LEU A 167 -1.11 2.10 2.03
C LEU A 167 -0.32 1.32 0.98
N LEU A 168 0.08 0.07 1.28
CA LEU A 168 0.72 -0.80 0.30
C LEU A 168 -0.19 -1.04 -0.90
N SER A 169 -1.47 -1.36 -0.64
CA SER A 169 -2.48 -1.60 -1.68
C SER A 169 -2.73 -0.37 -2.55
N MET A 170 -2.61 0.83 -1.99
CA MET A 170 -2.64 2.08 -2.75
C MET A 170 -1.46 2.17 -3.72
N PHE A 171 -0.22 1.95 -3.24
CA PHE A 171 0.96 2.02 -4.11
C PHE A 171 0.93 0.96 -5.21
N THR A 172 0.52 -0.26 -4.88
CA THR A 172 0.45 -1.36 -5.84
C THR A 172 -0.70 -1.20 -6.84
N PHE A 173 -1.80 -0.53 -6.45
CA PHE A 173 -2.89 -0.16 -7.37
C PHE A 173 -2.40 0.80 -8.46
N PHE A 174 -1.74 1.90 -8.07
CA PHE A 174 -1.21 2.85 -9.06
C PHE A 174 -0.01 2.29 -9.84
N ASN A 175 0.67 1.27 -9.32
CA ASN A 175 1.72 0.53 -10.02
C ASN A 175 1.24 -0.82 -10.60
N GLN A 176 -0.06 -0.99 -10.86
CA GLN A 176 -0.62 -2.30 -11.26
C GLN A 176 -0.19 -2.77 -12.65
N PHE A 177 0.34 -1.88 -13.50
CA PHE A 177 0.74 -2.18 -14.88
C PHE A 177 1.98 -3.09 -14.98
N ASP A 178 2.84 -3.13 -13.97
CA ASP A 178 4.01 -4.01 -13.89
C ASP A 178 3.90 -5.04 -12.75
N GLN A 179 2.79 -5.04 -12.01
CA GLN A 179 2.59 -5.83 -10.81
C GLN A 179 2.50 -7.34 -11.13
N PRO A 180 3.39 -8.21 -10.63
CA PRO A 180 3.42 -9.64 -10.97
C PRO A 180 2.17 -10.45 -10.57
N LEU A 181 1.37 -9.98 -9.61
CA LEU A 181 0.09 -10.61 -9.25
C LEU A 181 -1.07 -10.25 -10.19
N VAL A 182 -0.91 -9.19 -10.98
CA VAL A 182 -1.88 -8.73 -11.99
C VAL A 182 -1.40 -9.18 -13.37
N ASN A 183 -0.16 -8.85 -13.72
CA ASN A 183 0.46 -9.16 -15.00
C ASN A 183 1.51 -10.27 -14.80
N THR A 184 1.16 -11.50 -15.14
CA THR A 184 2.06 -12.67 -14.99
C THR A 184 3.09 -12.78 -16.14
N LEU A 185 3.84 -11.69 -16.38
CA LEU A 185 4.77 -11.51 -17.50
C LEU A 185 5.86 -12.59 -17.58
N ALA A 186 6.21 -13.21 -16.44
CA ALA A 186 7.14 -14.35 -16.40
C ALA A 186 6.61 -15.61 -17.09
N SER A 187 5.29 -15.77 -17.16
CA SER A 187 4.60 -16.89 -17.80
C SER A 187 4.04 -16.57 -19.19
N THR A 188 4.11 -15.30 -19.61
CA THR A 188 3.63 -14.87 -20.92
C THR A 188 4.52 -15.42 -22.03
N LYS A 189 3.94 -16.16 -22.97
CA LYS A 189 4.65 -16.69 -24.15
C LYS A 189 4.60 -15.67 -25.28
N ALA A 190 5.74 -15.37 -25.86
CA ALA A 190 5.87 -14.50 -27.04
C ALA A 190 6.86 -15.13 -28.03
N VAL A 191 6.66 -14.83 -29.32
CA VAL A 191 7.50 -15.35 -30.42
C VAL A 191 8.44 -14.28 -30.96
N ALA A 192 7.96 -13.04 -31.07
CA ALA A 192 8.75 -11.93 -31.59
C ALA A 192 9.89 -11.55 -30.61
N PRO A 193 11.16 -11.49 -31.06
CA PRO A 193 12.30 -11.20 -30.20
C PRO A 193 12.18 -9.89 -29.40
N ASP A 194 11.69 -8.82 -30.03
CA ASP A 194 11.53 -7.53 -29.36
C ASP A 194 10.46 -7.57 -28.27
N THR A 195 9.37 -8.31 -28.49
CA THR A 195 8.32 -8.52 -27.49
C THR A 195 8.85 -9.33 -26.31
N ILE A 196 9.62 -10.39 -26.56
CA ILE A 196 10.25 -11.20 -25.50
C ILE A 196 11.14 -10.30 -24.62
N ARG A 197 11.99 -9.48 -25.24
CA ARG A 197 12.88 -8.56 -24.51
C ARG A 197 12.08 -7.58 -23.66
N TYR A 198 11.02 -6.99 -24.20
CA TYR A 198 10.15 -6.06 -23.47
C TYR A 198 9.47 -6.72 -22.26
N LEU A 199 8.88 -7.91 -22.43
CA LEU A 199 8.21 -8.65 -21.35
C LEU A 199 9.19 -9.04 -20.23
N GLN A 200 10.40 -9.45 -20.59
CA GLN A 200 11.47 -9.76 -19.63
C GLN A 200 11.89 -8.53 -18.82
N GLN A 201 12.12 -7.40 -19.50
CA GLN A 201 12.50 -6.14 -18.85
C GLN A 201 11.41 -5.61 -17.92
N LEU A 202 10.15 -5.60 -18.38
CA LEU A 202 9.05 -5.11 -17.57
C LEU A 202 8.74 -6.05 -16.41
N GLY A 203 8.78 -7.37 -16.62
CA GLY A 203 8.51 -8.33 -15.56
C GLY A 203 9.59 -8.37 -14.48
N ILE A 204 10.87 -8.21 -14.82
CA ILE A 204 11.92 -8.09 -13.78
C ILE A 204 11.77 -6.78 -13.01
N LEU A 205 11.47 -5.67 -13.71
CA LEU A 205 11.21 -4.38 -13.08
C LEU A 205 10.03 -4.47 -12.10
N GLY A 206 8.95 -5.14 -12.50
CA GLY A 206 7.82 -5.47 -11.65
C GLY A 206 8.26 -6.18 -10.38
N ILE A 207 8.94 -7.34 -10.49
CA ILE A 207 9.43 -8.08 -9.31
C ILE A 207 10.28 -7.19 -8.39
N MET A 208 11.17 -6.37 -8.96
CA MET A 208 12.04 -5.47 -8.20
C MET A 208 11.26 -4.38 -7.45
N VAL A 209 10.37 -3.65 -8.14
CA VAL A 209 9.59 -2.55 -7.55
C VAL A 209 8.64 -3.08 -6.49
N GLN A 210 7.95 -4.19 -6.75
CA GLN A 210 7.01 -4.76 -5.79
C GLN A 210 7.72 -5.36 -4.57
N THR A 211 8.93 -5.93 -4.76
CA THR A 211 9.81 -6.30 -3.66
C THR A 211 10.16 -5.07 -2.80
N ALA A 212 10.54 -3.96 -3.46
CA ALA A 212 10.92 -2.74 -2.77
C ALA A 212 9.75 -2.12 -1.98
N LEU A 213 8.54 -2.10 -2.55
CA LEU A 213 7.34 -1.59 -1.89
C LEU A 213 6.95 -2.42 -0.67
N LEU A 214 6.82 -3.74 -0.82
CA LEU A 214 6.45 -4.63 0.29
C LEU A 214 7.50 -4.57 1.41
N THR A 215 8.78 -4.73 1.05
CA THR A 215 9.89 -4.72 2.02
C THR A 215 10.03 -3.35 2.67
N GLY A 216 9.88 -2.27 1.90
CA GLY A 216 9.92 -0.90 2.39
C GLY A 216 8.85 -0.62 3.44
N VAL A 217 7.60 -1.03 3.19
CA VAL A 217 6.50 -0.88 4.18
C VAL A 217 6.76 -1.72 5.43
N VAL A 218 7.23 -2.96 5.29
CA VAL A 218 7.56 -3.83 6.44
C VAL A 218 8.70 -3.21 7.26
N LEU A 219 9.78 -2.76 6.62
CA LEU A 219 10.90 -2.10 7.29
C LEU A 219 10.51 -0.77 7.93
N TYR A 220 9.63 -0.01 7.29
CA TYR A 220 9.06 1.21 7.87
C TYR A 220 8.31 0.91 9.17
N LEU A 221 7.49 -0.15 9.21
CA LEU A 221 6.83 -0.58 10.43
C LEU A 221 7.82 -1.06 11.49
N LEU A 222 8.81 -1.88 11.11
CA LEU A 222 9.84 -2.39 12.01
C LEU A 222 10.75 -1.29 12.59
N SER A 223 10.89 -0.16 11.88
CA SER A 223 11.64 1.01 12.39
C SER A 223 11.00 1.63 13.64
N ARG A 224 9.71 1.32 13.89
CA ARG A 224 8.96 1.92 14.99
C ARG A 224 8.30 0.93 15.94
N PHE A 225 7.90 -0.21 15.42
CA PHE A 225 7.08 -1.17 16.15
C PHE A 225 7.68 -2.57 16.10
N THR A 226 7.44 -3.34 17.15
CA THR A 226 7.45 -4.80 17.05
C THR A 226 6.16 -5.25 16.38
N LEU A 227 6.27 -6.03 15.31
CA LEU A 227 5.11 -6.55 14.59
C LEU A 227 4.51 -7.78 15.31
N PRO A 228 3.20 -7.80 15.60
CA PRO A 228 2.50 -9.04 15.93
C PRO A 228 2.67 -10.10 14.84
N PHE A 229 2.75 -11.37 15.21
CA PHE A 229 2.67 -12.47 14.25
C PHE A 229 1.41 -12.36 13.39
N GLY A 230 1.54 -12.60 12.09
CA GLY A 230 0.47 -12.46 11.10
C GLY A 230 0.38 -11.06 10.50
N SER A 231 1.23 -10.10 10.90
CA SER A 231 1.20 -8.75 10.33
C SER A 231 1.63 -8.75 8.87
N ILE A 232 2.69 -9.50 8.52
CA ILE A 232 3.19 -9.55 7.14
C ILE A 232 2.27 -10.40 6.27
N THR A 233 1.68 -11.45 6.84
CA THR A 233 0.62 -12.24 6.21
C THR A 233 -0.59 -11.39 5.89
N LEU A 234 -1.03 -10.52 6.80
CA LEU A 234 -2.12 -9.58 6.55
C LEU A 234 -1.75 -8.53 5.49
N LEU A 235 -0.53 -7.98 5.53
CA LEU A 235 -0.01 -7.06 4.52
C LEU A 235 -0.03 -7.67 3.12
N ALA A 236 0.62 -8.82 2.95
CA ALA A 236 0.75 -9.50 1.67
C ALA A 236 -0.59 -10.11 1.21
N GLY A 237 -1.35 -10.72 2.12
CA GLY A 237 -2.62 -11.36 1.83
C GLY A 237 -3.72 -10.38 1.43
N LEU A 238 -3.88 -9.27 2.16
CA LEU A 238 -4.86 -8.23 1.80
C LEU A 238 -4.50 -7.60 0.44
N ASN A 239 -3.24 -7.19 0.27
CA ASN A 239 -2.76 -6.62 -0.99
C ASN A 239 -2.91 -7.61 -2.15
N GLY A 240 -2.55 -8.88 -1.94
CA GLY A 240 -2.67 -9.94 -2.93
C GLY A 240 -4.11 -10.27 -3.29
N ALA A 241 -5.04 -10.23 -2.32
CA ALA A 241 -6.47 -10.42 -2.58
C ALA A 241 -7.06 -9.30 -3.43
N LEU A 242 -6.68 -8.04 -3.14
CA LEU A 242 -7.10 -6.90 -3.93
C LEU A 242 -6.50 -6.94 -5.34
N LEU A 243 -5.19 -7.20 -5.48
CA LEU A 243 -4.54 -7.29 -6.79
C LEU A 243 -5.04 -8.48 -7.62
N GLY A 244 -5.19 -9.65 -7.01
CA GLY A 244 -5.66 -10.85 -7.70
C GLY A 244 -7.09 -10.72 -8.23
N SER A 245 -7.92 -9.85 -7.63
CA SER A 245 -9.26 -9.61 -8.15
C SER A 245 -9.26 -8.84 -9.47
N LEU A 246 -8.25 -7.99 -9.73
CA LEU A 246 -8.18 -7.13 -10.93
C LEU A 246 -8.12 -7.88 -12.25
N GLU A 247 -7.55 -9.09 -12.28
CA GLU A 247 -7.44 -9.97 -13.47
C GLU A 247 -7.97 -11.38 -13.18
N GLN A 248 -8.76 -11.52 -12.11
CA GLN A 248 -9.34 -12.79 -11.65
C GLN A 248 -8.30 -13.91 -11.41
N HIS A 249 -7.06 -13.55 -11.07
CA HIS A 249 -5.99 -14.46 -10.66
C HIS A 249 -6.14 -14.90 -9.20
N PHE A 250 -7.29 -15.47 -8.86
CA PHE A 250 -7.60 -15.91 -7.49
C PHE A 250 -6.67 -17.02 -6.99
N ASP A 251 -6.07 -17.78 -7.91
CA ASP A 251 -5.05 -18.80 -7.66
C ASP A 251 -3.75 -18.23 -7.06
N LEU A 252 -3.46 -16.94 -7.28
CA LEU A 252 -2.29 -16.26 -6.73
C LEU A 252 -2.51 -15.70 -5.31
N ILE A 253 -3.76 -15.63 -4.83
CA ILE A 253 -4.06 -15.11 -3.49
C ILE A 253 -3.44 -16.00 -2.39
N PRO A 254 -3.59 -17.35 -2.43
CA PRO A 254 -2.90 -18.22 -1.49
C PRO A 254 -1.38 -18.05 -1.49
N ILE A 255 -0.78 -17.74 -2.64
CA ILE A 255 0.67 -17.52 -2.77
C ILE A 255 1.10 -16.26 -2.00
N ALA A 256 0.34 -15.17 -2.10
CA ALA A 256 0.60 -13.97 -1.31
C ALA A 256 0.45 -14.23 0.20
N ILE A 257 -0.56 -15.01 0.61
CA ILE A 257 -0.78 -15.38 2.01
C ILE A 257 0.38 -16.25 2.54
N VAL A 258 0.75 -17.31 1.81
CA VAL A 258 1.84 -18.20 2.20
C VAL A 258 3.18 -17.46 2.22
N GLY A 259 3.44 -16.59 1.24
CA GLY A 259 4.63 -15.74 1.23
C GLY A 259 4.72 -14.83 2.45
N GLY A 260 3.61 -14.20 2.84
CA GLY A 260 3.54 -13.40 4.05
C GLY A 260 3.70 -14.22 5.34
N LEU A 261 3.19 -15.45 5.37
CA LEU A 261 3.36 -16.38 6.49
C LEU A 261 4.82 -16.80 6.66
N LEU A 262 5.50 -17.13 5.56
CA LEU A 262 6.94 -17.41 5.57
C LEU A 262 7.72 -16.22 6.12
N ALA A 263 7.37 -15.00 5.71
CA ALA A 263 8.00 -13.79 6.23
C ALA A 263 7.73 -13.59 7.74
N ASP A 264 6.51 -13.81 8.23
CA ASP A 264 6.20 -13.77 9.66
C ASP A 264 6.98 -14.82 10.46
N LEU A 265 7.16 -16.03 9.93
CA LEU A 265 7.99 -17.08 10.54
C LEU A 265 9.45 -16.65 10.63
N VAL A 266 9.99 -16.02 9.58
CA VAL A 266 11.34 -15.43 9.58
C VAL A 266 11.45 -14.35 10.66
N MET A 267 10.43 -13.50 10.85
CA MET A 267 10.42 -12.49 11.92
C MET A 267 10.42 -13.13 13.31
N VAL A 268 9.66 -14.21 13.52
CA VAL A 268 9.63 -14.91 14.82
C VAL A 268 10.94 -15.63 15.12
N TRP A 269 11.55 -16.23 14.10
CA TRP A 269 12.80 -16.98 14.21
C TRP A 269 14.00 -16.07 14.47
N LEU A 270 14.20 -15.04 13.62
CA LEU A 270 15.36 -14.16 13.70
C LEU A 270 15.19 -13.03 14.72
N ARG A 271 13.95 -12.66 15.03
CA ARG A 271 13.59 -11.51 15.88
C ARG A 271 14.37 -10.25 15.48
N PRO A 272 14.27 -9.82 14.19
CA PRO A 272 15.03 -8.68 13.71
C PRO A 272 14.55 -7.39 14.38
N GLY A 273 15.47 -6.46 14.58
CA GLY A 273 15.18 -5.16 15.17
C GLY A 273 16.38 -4.22 15.08
N PRO A 274 16.22 -2.96 15.51
CA PRO A 274 17.29 -1.96 15.47
C PRO A 274 18.58 -2.40 16.18
N ASP A 275 18.43 -3.13 17.30
CA ASP A 275 19.56 -3.64 18.08
C ASP A 275 20.18 -4.94 17.51
N ARG A 276 19.52 -5.56 16.51
CA ARG A 276 19.92 -6.82 15.88
C ARG A 276 20.08 -6.65 14.37
N VAL A 277 20.96 -5.73 13.98
CA VAL A 277 21.16 -5.30 12.59
C VAL A 277 21.47 -6.44 11.63
N VAL A 278 22.28 -7.43 12.06
CA VAL A 278 22.61 -8.60 11.23
C VAL A 278 21.38 -9.45 10.97
N ALA A 279 20.57 -9.70 12.01
CA ALA A 279 19.32 -10.45 11.87
C ALA A 279 18.31 -9.70 10.99
N LEU A 280 18.24 -8.36 11.10
CA LEU A 280 17.43 -7.51 10.24
C LEU A 280 17.84 -7.64 8.77
N ARG A 281 19.12 -7.46 8.46
CA ARG A 281 19.65 -7.59 7.09
C ARG A 281 19.40 -8.98 6.51
N PHE A 282 19.62 -10.02 7.30
CA PHE A 282 19.40 -11.39 6.88
C PHE A 282 17.91 -11.68 6.63
N ALA A 283 17.03 -11.19 7.51
CA ALA A 283 15.58 -11.29 7.31
C ALA A 283 15.13 -10.52 6.06
N SER A 284 15.68 -9.33 5.82
CA SER A 284 15.44 -8.52 4.63
C SER A 284 15.98 -9.16 3.34
N PHE A 285 16.92 -10.09 3.42
CA PHE A 285 17.35 -10.90 2.27
C PHE A 285 16.42 -12.10 2.06
N ILE A 286 16.22 -12.91 3.10
CA ILE A 286 15.50 -14.18 3.01
C ILE A 286 14.01 -13.98 2.70
N GLY A 287 13.37 -12.97 3.30
CA GLY A 287 11.94 -12.71 3.08
C GLY A 287 11.61 -12.54 1.59
N PRO A 288 12.21 -11.55 0.90
CA PRO A 288 12.03 -11.37 -0.54
C PRO A 288 12.44 -12.58 -1.38
N VAL A 289 13.55 -13.24 -1.05
CA VAL A 289 13.98 -14.47 -1.75
C VAL A 289 12.91 -15.55 -1.66
N ALA A 290 12.36 -15.79 -0.47
CA ALA A 290 11.32 -16.79 -0.25
C ALA A 290 10.03 -16.44 -1.01
N VAL A 291 9.59 -15.18 -0.97
CA VAL A 291 8.38 -14.72 -1.68
C VAL A 291 8.55 -14.84 -3.19
N SER A 292 9.66 -14.35 -3.75
CA SER A 292 9.93 -14.43 -5.19
C SER A 292 10.09 -15.88 -5.66
N SER A 293 10.76 -16.72 -4.87
CA SER A 293 10.90 -18.16 -5.16
C SER A 293 9.54 -18.86 -5.16
N LEU A 294 8.68 -18.54 -4.19
CA LEU A 294 7.34 -19.11 -4.10
C LEU A 294 6.48 -18.70 -5.30
N TYR A 295 6.47 -17.41 -5.65
CA TYR A 295 5.72 -16.90 -6.80
C TYR A 295 6.18 -17.53 -8.11
N LEU A 296 7.48 -17.50 -8.40
CA LEU A 296 8.01 -18.06 -9.65
C LEU A 296 7.90 -19.59 -9.68
N GLY A 297 8.15 -20.27 -8.56
CA GLY A 297 7.95 -21.71 -8.44
C GLY A 297 6.50 -22.10 -8.74
N PHE A 298 5.54 -21.36 -8.20
CA PHE A 298 4.12 -21.56 -8.49
C PHE A 298 3.81 -21.36 -9.98
N LEU A 299 4.30 -20.26 -10.59
CA LEU A 299 4.11 -20.03 -12.02
C LEU A 299 4.73 -21.14 -12.87
N GLN A 300 5.91 -21.64 -12.52
CA GLN A 300 6.55 -22.72 -13.25
C GLN A 300 5.71 -24.00 -13.25
N VAL A 301 5.07 -24.34 -12.12
CA VAL A 301 4.24 -25.55 -12.00
C VAL A 301 2.89 -25.38 -12.68
N THR A 302 2.29 -24.19 -12.65
CA THR A 302 0.91 -23.96 -13.12
C THR A 302 0.80 -23.43 -14.54
N ARG A 303 1.71 -22.55 -14.95
CA ARG A 303 1.66 -21.82 -16.23
C ARG A 303 2.90 -22.05 -17.11
N GLY A 304 4.01 -22.43 -16.49
CA GLY A 304 5.34 -22.50 -17.10
C GLY A 304 5.97 -21.10 -17.23
N ILE A 305 7.29 -21.01 -17.02
CA ILE A 305 8.05 -19.77 -17.16
C ILE A 305 8.66 -19.70 -18.57
N GLY A 306 8.45 -18.58 -19.26
CA GLY A 306 9.04 -18.29 -20.57
C GLY A 306 10.42 -17.62 -20.52
N TRP A 307 10.96 -17.42 -19.32
CA TRP A 307 12.24 -16.74 -19.10
C TRP A 307 13.43 -17.71 -19.12
N PRO A 308 14.62 -17.24 -19.55
CA PRO A 308 15.87 -17.97 -19.34
C PRO A 308 16.13 -18.21 -17.86
N ILE A 309 16.77 -19.34 -17.53
CA ILE A 309 17.09 -19.72 -16.15
C ILE A 309 17.92 -18.65 -15.43
N THR A 310 18.79 -17.94 -16.15
CA THR A 310 19.61 -16.84 -15.61
C THR A 310 18.77 -15.65 -15.16
N LEU A 311 17.74 -15.29 -15.92
CA LEU A 311 16.81 -14.22 -15.57
C LEU A 311 15.92 -14.64 -14.40
N TRP A 312 15.43 -15.87 -14.44
CA TRP A 312 14.60 -16.45 -13.39
C TRP A 312 15.33 -16.49 -12.04
N LEU A 313 16.48 -17.16 -11.94
CA LEU A 313 17.27 -17.25 -10.71
C LEU A 313 17.83 -15.88 -10.29
N GLY A 314 18.25 -15.07 -11.27
CA GLY A 314 18.74 -13.71 -11.03
C GLY A 314 17.70 -12.83 -10.34
N SER A 315 16.43 -12.88 -10.78
CA SER A 315 15.36 -12.09 -10.18
C SER A 315 15.13 -12.40 -8.69
N ILE A 316 15.26 -13.68 -8.29
CA ILE A 316 15.14 -14.11 -6.90
C ILE A 316 16.24 -13.50 -6.03
N ILE A 317 17.49 -13.57 -6.49
CA ILE A 317 18.64 -13.02 -5.75
C ILE A 317 18.58 -11.49 -5.70
N VAL A 318 18.18 -10.85 -6.80
CA VAL A 318 18.00 -9.38 -6.86
C VAL A 318 16.93 -8.91 -5.86
N SER A 319 15.81 -9.64 -5.72
CA SER A 319 14.81 -9.34 -4.68
C SER A 319 15.42 -9.32 -3.28
N GLY A 320 16.25 -10.32 -2.94
CA GLY A 320 16.96 -10.35 -1.66
C GLY A 320 17.93 -9.17 -1.50
N ALA A 321 18.69 -8.85 -2.54
CA ALA A 321 19.62 -7.72 -2.53
C ALA A 321 18.92 -6.37 -2.32
N ILE A 322 17.77 -6.14 -2.97
CA ILE A 322 16.94 -4.95 -2.77
C ILE A 322 16.51 -4.83 -1.31
N GLY A 323 16.04 -5.92 -0.70
CA GLY A 323 15.63 -5.90 0.69
C GLY A 323 16.80 -5.56 1.63
N VAL A 324 17.99 -6.10 1.39
CA VAL A 324 19.20 -5.72 2.13
C VAL A 324 19.52 -4.24 1.96
N LEU A 325 19.50 -3.70 0.73
CA LEU A 325 19.76 -2.28 0.48
C LEU A 325 18.77 -1.38 1.24
N LEU A 326 17.48 -1.71 1.22
CA LEU A 326 16.46 -0.97 1.96
C LEU A 326 16.68 -1.04 3.49
N SER A 327 17.23 -2.13 4.02
CA SER A 327 17.53 -2.25 5.45
C SER A 327 18.61 -1.27 5.93
N TYR A 328 19.47 -0.75 5.04
CA TYR A 328 20.41 0.32 5.40
C TYR A 328 19.72 1.67 5.61
N LEU A 329 18.53 1.89 5.05
CA LEU A 329 17.75 3.11 5.27
C LEU A 329 16.99 3.08 6.60
N SER A 330 16.70 1.89 7.15
CA SER A 330 15.95 1.75 8.40
C SER A 330 16.82 1.74 9.65
N VAL A 331 18.11 1.43 9.54
CA VAL A 331 19.07 1.45 10.65
C VAL A 331 20.16 2.48 10.37
N HIS A 332 20.15 3.58 11.12
CA HIS A 332 21.20 4.57 11.04
C HIS A 332 22.53 4.03 11.60
N PRO A 333 23.67 4.27 10.94
CA PRO A 333 24.97 3.95 11.52
C PRO A 333 25.18 4.74 12.82
N PRO A 334 26.00 4.23 13.77
CA PRO A 334 26.33 4.96 14.97
C PRO A 334 26.90 6.33 14.61
N ILE A 335 26.42 7.40 15.26
CA ILE A 335 26.99 8.74 15.10
C ILE A 335 28.46 8.65 15.54
N PRO A 336 29.44 9.09 14.72
CA PRO A 336 30.83 9.14 15.14
C PRO A 336 30.92 9.91 16.46
N ARG A 337 31.53 9.32 17.49
CA ARG A 337 31.82 10.07 18.71
C ARG A 337 32.79 11.17 18.29
N VAL A 338 32.37 12.43 18.42
CA VAL A 338 33.29 13.54 18.32
C VAL A 338 34.13 13.44 19.58
N ASP A 339 35.37 12.98 19.45
CA ASP A 339 36.35 13.05 20.52
C ASP A 339 36.56 14.54 20.81
N ILE A 340 35.94 15.04 21.86
CA ILE A 340 36.22 16.36 22.40
C ILE A 340 37.55 16.19 23.16
N ALA A 341 38.65 16.44 22.45
CA ALA A 341 39.99 16.48 23.01
C ALA A 341 40.23 17.75 23.83
#